data_AF-F9PAC1-F1
#
_entry.id   AF-F9PAC1-F1
#
_cell.length_a   1.000
_cell.length_b   1.000
_cell.length_c   1.000
_cell.angle_alpha   90.00
_cell.angle_beta   90.00
_cell.angle_gamma   90.00
#
_symmetry.space_group_name_H-M   'P 1'
#
loop_
_entity.id
_entity.type
_entity.pdbx_description
1 polymer ?
#
loop_
_entity_poly.entity_id
_entity_poly.type
_entity_poly.pdbx_seq_one_letter_code
_entity_poly.pdbx_strand_id
1 'polypeptide(L)'
;MTFLHKIEAGPADKSYGIHVAKIAGLPNDLLMRADQILTRLEEQANEKPSLNPSNKGANDSKENQVSEQISLFTETTESPVLEKLRQLDIYNMTPMEVMLAVAEMKKHL
;
A
#
# COMPACT_ATOMS: atom_id res chain seq x y z
N MET A 1 13.82 16.96 22.22
CA MET A 1 13.50 15.52 22.13
C MET A 1 14.55 14.78 22.93
N THR A 2 14.15 13.86 23.81
CA THR A 2 15.08 13.10 24.64
C THR A 2 14.89 11.63 24.32
N PHE A 3 15.91 10.98 23.77
CA PHE A 3 15.87 9.55 23.47
C PHE A 3 16.16 8.73 24.72
N LEU A 4 15.34 7.71 24.96
CA LEU A 4 15.60 6.72 25.99
C LEU A 4 16.46 5.60 25.37
N HIS A 5 17.68 5.43 25.87
CA HIS A 5 18.61 4.36 25.44
C HIS A 5 18.34 3.07 26.21
N LYS A 6 17.09 2.62 26.22
CA LYS A 6 16.66 1.41 26.93
C LYS A 6 15.92 0.50 25.95
N ILE A 7 16.28 -0.78 25.96
CA ILE A 7 15.62 -1.82 25.17
C ILE A 7 14.57 -2.48 26.06
N GLU A 8 13.33 -2.57 25.58
CA GLU A 8 12.24 -3.30 26.23
C GLU A 8 11.73 -4.41 25.30
N ALA A 9 11.21 -5.48 25.89
CA ALA A 9 10.69 -6.60 25.15
C ALA A 9 9.29 -6.28 24.63
N GLY A 10 9.06 -6.45 23.33
CA GLY A 10 7.79 -6.19 22.68
C GLY A 10 7.97 -5.44 21.35
N PRO A 11 6.93 -5.42 20.49
CA PRO A 11 6.93 -4.59 19.30
C PRO A 11 6.83 -3.10 19.68
N ALA A 12 7.28 -2.22 18.79
CA ALA A 12 7.11 -0.78 18.99
C ALA A 12 5.66 -0.37 18.72
N ASP A 13 5.05 0.38 19.64
CA ASP A 13 3.66 0.83 19.51
C ASP A 13 3.47 1.97 18.50
N LYS A 14 4.54 2.72 18.17
CA LYS A 14 4.45 3.93 17.34
C LYS A 14 5.65 4.11 16.41
N SER A 15 5.38 4.64 15.22
CA SER A 15 6.38 5.00 14.22
C SER A 15 7.00 6.38 14.50
N TYR A 16 8.17 6.43 15.12
CA TYR A 16 8.87 7.69 15.44
C TYR A 16 9.64 8.32 14.25
N GLY A 17 9.69 7.65 13.10
CA GLY A 17 10.48 8.09 11.93
C GLY A 17 10.07 9.46 11.38
N ILE A 18 8.77 9.74 11.31
CA ILE A 18 8.24 11.04 10.84
C ILE A 18 8.64 12.17 11.79
N HIS A 19 8.68 11.90 13.10
CA HIS A 19 9.10 12.89 14.08
C HIS A 19 10.59 13.23 13.94
N VAL A 20 11.45 12.25 13.66
CA VAL A 20 12.87 12.48 13.35
C VAL A 20 13.04 13.25 12.04
N ALA A 21 12.26 12.92 11.02
CA ALA A 21 12.23 13.62 9.74
C ALA A 21 11.89 15.12 9.88
N LYS A 22 10.96 15.46 10.77
CA LYS A 22 10.62 16.85 11.12
C LYS A 22 11.80 17.60 11.75
N ILE A 23 12.55 16.93 12.63
CA ILE A 23 13.75 17.51 13.27
C ILE A 23 14.87 17.68 12.25
N ALA A 24 14.96 16.79 11.27
CA ALA A 24 15.89 16.88 10.15
C ALA A 24 15.56 18.00 9.15
N GLY A 25 14.46 18.74 9.35
CA GLY A 25 14.10 19.89 8.52
C GLY A 25 13.52 19.52 7.15
N LEU A 26 12.93 18.33 7.02
CA LEU A 26 12.28 17.91 5.77
C LEU A 26 11.04 18.77 5.46
N PRO A 27 10.67 18.95 4.17
CA PRO A 27 9.55 19.80 3.77
C PRO A 27 8.22 19.37 4.39
N ASN A 28 7.39 20.34 4.78
CA ASN A 28 6.08 20.07 5.42
C ASN A 28 5.14 19.25 4.53
N ASP A 29 5.10 19.52 3.22
CA ASP A 29 4.24 18.80 2.28
C ASP A 29 4.60 17.30 2.22
N LEU A 30 5.89 16.99 2.35
CA LEU A 30 6.38 15.62 2.40
C LEU A 30 5.95 14.94 3.72
N LEU A 31 6.10 15.64 4.85
CA LEU A 31 5.69 15.13 6.16
C LEU A 31 4.18 14.84 6.21
N MET A 32 3.36 15.72 5.63
CA MET A 32 1.91 15.54 5.55
C MET A 32 1.52 14.29 4.74
N ARG A 33 2.16 14.10 3.57
CA ARG A 33 1.92 12.91 2.76
C ARG A 33 2.36 11.62 3.47
N ALA A 34 3.49 11.66 4.17
CA ALA A 34 3.98 10.53 4.96
C ALA A 34 3.01 10.16 6.08
N ASP A 35 2.40 11.16 6.74
CA ASP A 35 1.39 10.97 7.79
C ASP A 35 0.13 10.29 7.23
N GLN A 36 -0.38 10.76 6.09
CA GLN A 36 -1.54 10.15 5.42
C GLN A 36 -1.31 8.67 5.05
N ILE A 37 -0.11 8.35 4.57
CA ILE A 37 0.26 6.97 4.24
C ILE A 37 0.34 6.12 5.51
N LEU A 38 0.93 6.66 6.58
CA LEU A 38 1.03 5.97 7.87
C LEU A 38 -0.37 5.65 8.42
N THR A 39 -1.28 6.62 8.46
CA THR A 39 -2.66 6.41 8.92
C THR A 39 -3.34 5.29 8.13
N ARG A 40 -3.24 5.32 6.80
CA ARG A 40 -3.82 4.27 5.94
C ARG A 40 -3.24 2.89 6.23
N LEU A 41 -1.94 2.79 6.49
CA LEU A 41 -1.30 1.50 6.79
C LEU A 41 -1.68 0.98 8.18
N GLU A 42 -1.81 1.86 9.18
CA GLU A 42 -2.26 1.49 10.52
C GLU A 42 -3.72 1.05 10.53
N GLU A 43 -4.59 1.71 9.76
CA GLU A 43 -5.99 1.29 9.55
C GLU A 43 -6.05 -0.09 8.90
N GLN A 44 -5.28 -0.33 7.83
CA GLN A 44 -5.23 -1.62 7.15
C GLN A 44 -4.62 -2.75 8.01
N ALA A 45 -3.69 -2.41 8.90
CA ALA A 45 -3.13 -3.36 9.86
C ALA A 45 -4.15 -3.75 10.94
N ASN A 46 -5.04 -2.82 11.32
CA ASN A 46 -6.11 -3.07 12.29
C ASN A 46 -7.31 -3.83 11.69
N GLU A 47 -7.55 -3.76 10.38
CA GLU A 47 -8.66 -4.47 9.72
C GLU A 47 -8.37 -5.94 9.34
N LYS A 48 -7.13 -6.41 9.50
CA LYS A 48 -6.81 -7.84 9.37
C LYS A 48 -6.88 -8.49 10.75
N PRO A 49 -7.67 -9.57 10.95
CA PRO A 49 -7.68 -10.26 12.23
C PRO A 49 -6.29 -10.84 12.48
N SER A 50 -5.75 -10.48 13.64
CA SER A 50 -4.54 -11.02 14.28
C SER A 50 -4.07 -12.34 13.66
N LEU A 51 -3.08 -12.27 12.77
CA LEU A 51 -2.21 -13.41 12.53
C LEU A 51 -1.13 -13.33 13.61
N ASN A 52 -1.44 -13.96 14.74
CA ASN A 52 -0.47 -14.36 15.76
C ASN A 52 0.87 -14.72 15.09
N PRO A 53 1.99 -14.08 15.45
CA PRO A 53 3.27 -14.75 15.33
C PRO A 53 3.28 -15.83 16.41
N SER A 54 2.79 -17.01 16.03
CA SER A 54 3.00 -18.23 16.80
C SER A 54 4.51 -18.44 16.88
N ASN A 55 5.10 -18.12 18.03
CA ASN A 55 6.38 -18.67 18.44
C ASN A 55 6.20 -20.19 18.55
N LYS A 56 6.35 -20.89 17.42
CA LYS A 56 6.53 -22.33 17.34
C LYS A 56 7.91 -22.67 17.92
N GLY A 57 7.95 -22.94 19.22
CA GLY A 57 8.91 -23.86 19.78
C GLY A 57 8.46 -25.30 19.52
N ALA A 58 9.25 -26.03 18.74
CA ALA A 58 9.31 -27.49 18.64
C ALA A 58 8.01 -28.24 18.26
N ASN A 59 7.81 -28.51 16.98
CA ASN A 59 8.22 -29.78 16.37
C ASN A 59 7.57 -29.98 15.01
N ASP A 60 8.44 -30.48 14.13
CA ASP A 60 8.17 -31.34 13.00
C ASP A 60 7.63 -30.76 11.68
N SER A 61 8.33 -31.23 10.64
CA SER A 61 7.87 -31.40 9.26
C SER A 61 7.95 -30.22 8.31
N LYS A 62 9.13 -30.19 7.67
CA LYS A 62 9.37 -30.26 6.22
C LYS A 62 8.93 -29.12 5.29
N GLU A 63 9.96 -28.68 4.57
CA GLU A 63 9.99 -28.38 3.14
C GLU A 63 9.34 -27.09 2.64
N ASN A 64 10.25 -26.20 2.21
CA ASN A 64 10.24 -25.62 0.87
C ASN A 64 9.16 -24.56 0.58
N GLN A 65 9.40 -23.33 1.02
CA GLN A 65 8.68 -22.14 0.52
C GLN A 65 9.68 -21.00 0.26
N VAL A 66 10.48 -21.12 -0.80
CA VAL A 66 11.41 -20.05 -1.25
C VAL A 66 10.89 -19.35 -2.51
N SER A 67 9.61 -19.44 -2.86
CA SER A 67 9.10 -18.84 -4.11
C SER A 67 8.00 -17.79 -3.95
N GLU A 68 7.63 -17.38 -2.74
CA GLU A 68 6.60 -16.33 -2.57
C GLU A 68 7.16 -14.90 -2.49
N GLN A 69 8.49 -14.72 -2.56
CA GLN A 69 9.12 -13.41 -2.41
C GLN A 69 9.19 -12.55 -3.70
N ILE A 70 8.61 -13.01 -4.82
CA ILE A 70 8.64 -12.26 -6.09
C ILE A 70 7.36 -11.43 -6.33
N SER A 71 6.28 -11.64 -5.57
CA SER A 71 4.98 -11.02 -5.89
C SER A 71 4.70 -9.65 -5.24
N LEU A 72 5.67 -9.01 -4.58
CA LEU A 72 5.48 -7.68 -3.97
C LEU A 72 5.51 -6.52 -4.99
N PHE A 73 5.94 -6.77 -6.22
CA PHE A 73 6.03 -5.76 -7.29
C PHE A 73 5.45 -6.22 -8.64
N THR A 74 4.89 -7.42 -8.73
CA THR A 74 4.29 -7.91 -9.99
C THR A 74 2.79 -7.67 -9.99
N GLU A 75 2.42 -6.69 -10.81
CA GLU A 75 1.14 -6.59 -11.49
C GLU A 75 -0.06 -6.44 -10.55
N THR A 76 -0.30 -5.18 -10.13
CA THR A 76 -1.67 -4.68 -10.19
C THR A 76 -2.20 -5.09 -11.55
N THR A 77 -3.08 -6.08 -11.59
CA THR A 77 -3.81 -6.46 -12.80
C THR A 77 -4.48 -5.20 -13.30
N GLU A 78 -3.85 -4.53 -14.26
CA GLU A 78 -4.37 -3.30 -14.82
C GLU A 78 -5.74 -3.66 -15.39
N SER A 79 -6.79 -3.09 -14.82
CA SER A 79 -8.13 -3.34 -15.29
C SER A 79 -8.14 -3.03 -16.80
N PRO A 80 -8.65 -3.92 -17.67
CA PRO A 80 -8.67 -3.69 -19.11
C PRO A 80 -9.41 -2.39 -19.49
N VAL A 81 -10.20 -1.83 -18.57
CA VAL A 81 -10.83 -0.52 -18.70
C VAL A 81 -9.83 0.63 -18.59
N LEU A 82 -8.83 0.53 -17.72
CA LEU A 82 -7.84 1.57 -17.48
C LEU A 82 -6.94 1.79 -18.70
N GLU A 83 -6.54 0.70 -19.36
CA GLU A 83 -5.78 0.75 -20.61
C GLU A 83 -6.59 1.42 -21.73
N LYS A 84 -7.88 1.05 -21.86
CA LYS A 84 -8.80 1.67 -22.84
C LYS A 84 -9.01 3.16 -22.58
N LEU A 85 -9.12 3.59 -21.32
CA LEU A 85 -9.24 5.01 -20.98
C LEU A 85 -7.99 5.80 -21.35
N ARG A 86 -6.80 5.21 -21.16
CA ARG A 86 -5.53 5.87 -21.50
C ARG A 86 -5.35 6.07 -23.00
N GLN A 87 -5.92 5.20 -23.81
CA GLN A 87 -5.85 5.25 -25.28
C GLN A 87 -6.97 6.12 -25.90
N LEU A 88 -7.94 6.58 -25.12
CA LEU A 88 -9.09 7.33 -25.63
C LEU A 88 -8.70 8.77 -26.00
N ASP A 89 -8.87 9.14 -27.26
CA ASP A 89 -8.60 10.50 -27.75
C ASP A 89 -9.87 11.36 -27.72
N ILE A 90 -10.02 12.12 -26.63
CA ILE A 90 -11.18 12.99 -26.40
C ILE A 90 -11.24 14.16 -27.40
N TYR A 91 -10.11 14.60 -27.96
CA TYR A 91 -10.05 15.80 -28.77
C TYR A 91 -10.48 15.58 -30.22
N ASN A 92 -10.47 14.32 -30.69
CA ASN A 92 -10.87 13.95 -32.04
C ASN A 92 -12.16 13.12 -32.09
N MET A 93 -12.83 12.92 -30.96
CA MET A 93 -14.09 12.18 -30.89
C MET A 93 -15.28 13.13 -30.75
N THR A 94 -16.41 12.74 -31.32
CA THR A 94 -17.67 13.45 -31.06
C THR A 94 -18.14 13.16 -29.64
N PRO A 95 -18.87 14.10 -28.99
CA PRO A 95 -19.40 13.87 -27.65
C PRO A 95 -20.23 12.58 -27.52
N MET A 96 -20.94 12.20 -28.59
CA MET A 96 -21.72 10.95 -28.64
C MET A 96 -20.82 9.71 -28.63
N GLU A 97 -19.71 9.69 -29.36
CA GLU A 97 -18.76 8.58 -29.38
C GLU A 97 -18.06 8.39 -28.03
N VAL A 98 -17.71 9.49 -27.36
CA VAL A 98 -17.14 9.43 -26.01
C VAL A 98 -18.15 8.83 -25.04
N MET A 99 -19.41 9.25 -25.10
CA MET A 99 -20.46 8.70 -24.24
C MET A 99 -20.70 7.20 -24.49
N LEU A 100 -20.66 6.76 -25.75
CA LEU A 100 -20.78 5.34 -26.11
C LEU A 100 -19.60 4.53 -25.57
N ALA A 101 -18.36 4.99 -25.77
CA ALA A 101 -17.16 4.31 -25.31
C ALA A 101 -17.14 4.13 -23.78
N VAL A 102 -17.51 5.18 -23.03
CA VAL A 102 -17.61 5.11 -21.57
C VAL A 102 -18.74 4.17 -21.12
N ALA A 103 -19.87 4.16 -21.83
CA ALA A 103 -20.98 3.26 -21.54
C ALA A 103 -20.62 1.79 -21.76
N GLU A 104 -19.82 1.48 -22.79
CA GLU A 104 -19.29 0.13 -23.02
C GLU A 104 -18.33 -0.29 -21.90
N MET A 105 -17.40 0.58 -21.51
CA MET A 105 -16.46 0.30 -20.41
C MET A 105 -17.20 0.00 -19.10
N LYS A 106 -18.27 0.75 -18.79
CA LYS A 106 -19.11 0.51 -17.60
C LYS A 106 -19.77 -0.87 -17.57
N LYS A 107 -20.02 -1.51 -18.72
CA LYS A 107 -20.58 -2.88 -18.77
C LYS A 107 -19.54 -3.97 -18.49
N HIS A 108 -18.25 -3.64 -18.63
CA HIS A 108 -17.13 -4.54 -18.41
C HIS A 108 -16.46 -4.36 -17.04
N LEU A 109 -16.97 -3.41 -16.24
CA LEU A 109 -16.75 -3.30 -14.79
C LEU A 109 -17.77 -4.18 -14.05
#